data_AF-A0A8S2QHU1-F1
#
_entry.id   AF-A0A8S2QHU1-F1
#
_cell.length_a   1.000
_cell.length_b   1.000
_cell.length_c   1.000
_cell.angle_alpha   90.00
_cell.angle_beta   90.00
_cell.angle_gamma   90.00
#
_symmetry.space_group_name_H-M   'P 1'
#
loop_
_entity.id
_entity.type
_entity.pdbx_description
1 polymer ?
#
loop_
_entity_poly.entity_id
_entity_poly.type
_entity_poly.pdbx_seq_one_letter_code
_entity_poly.pdbx_strand_id
1 'polypeptide(L)'
;FNALMLAILNENLKNIKLLVQCGCSINIEELYSTPCVAKQLAKYPEIERILWNERTRAKNLKELCRLRIRSALGQRLWKKTSLLPLPIRIKDFIALKELFVSCEEQQQVTLTRLPRTNIQAIQS
;
A
#
# COMPACT_ATOMS: atom_id res chain seq x y z
N PHE A 1 18.00 -6.72 -13.88
CA PHE A 1 17.74 -5.78 -12.77
C PHE A 1 16.26 -5.46 -12.74
N ASN A 2 15.59 -5.86 -11.66
CA ASN A 2 14.13 -5.92 -11.61
C ASN A 2 13.61 -4.66 -10.92
N ALA A 3 12.35 -4.26 -11.18
CA ALA A 3 11.79 -3.06 -10.56
C ALA A 3 11.87 -3.10 -9.01
N LEU A 4 11.72 -4.30 -8.42
CA LEU A 4 11.89 -4.52 -6.99
C LEU A 4 13.33 -4.27 -6.51
N MET A 5 14.34 -4.75 -7.24
CA MET A 5 15.75 -4.54 -6.90
C MET A 5 16.10 -3.05 -6.90
N LEU A 6 15.63 -2.30 -7.90
CA LEU A 6 15.83 -0.86 -7.97
C LEU A 6 15.15 -0.12 -6.80
N ALA A 7 13.94 -0.55 -6.42
CA ALA A 7 13.25 0.02 -5.26
C ALA A 7 13.98 -0.25 -3.94
N ILE A 8 14.61 -1.42 -3.79
CA ILE A 8 15.46 -1.78 -2.65
C ILE A 8 16.71 -0.90 -2.60
N LEU A 9 17.42 -0.75 -3.73
CA LEU A 9 18.62 0.08 -3.80
C LEU A 9 18.32 1.55 -3.46
N ASN A 10 17.17 2.06 -3.90
CA ASN A 10 16.72 3.43 -3.62
C ASN A 10 16.08 3.60 -2.23
N GLU A 11 16.08 2.58 -1.38
CA GLU A 11 15.53 2.62 0.00
C GLU A 11 14.06 3.07 0.05
N ASN A 12 13.32 2.91 -1.06
CA ASN A 12 11.98 3.45 -1.18
C ASN A 12 10.94 2.42 -0.72
N LEU A 13 10.70 2.41 0.60
CA LEU A 13 9.75 1.50 1.25
C LEU A 13 8.34 1.56 0.65
N LYS A 14 7.89 2.75 0.21
CA LYS A 14 6.57 2.93 -0.41
C LYS A 14 6.48 2.17 -1.73
N ASN A 15 7.50 2.30 -2.58
CA ASN A 15 7.56 1.58 -3.84
C ASN A 15 7.70 0.07 -3.65
N ILE A 16 8.46 -0.37 -2.64
CA ILE A 16 8.56 -1.79 -2.29
C ILE A 16 7.19 -2.34 -1.89
N LYS A 17 6.48 -1.68 -0.96
CA LYS A 17 5.13 -2.08 -0.55
C LYS A 17 4.15 -2.09 -1.72
N LEU A 18 4.23 -1.11 -2.61
CA LEU A 18 3.40 -1.05 -3.81
C LEU A 18 3.66 -2.24 -4.75
N LEU A 19 4.93 -2.55 -5.03
CA LEU A 19 5.32 -3.66 -5.91
C LEU A 19 4.89 -5.00 -5.32
N VAL A 20 5.08 -5.18 -4.01
CA VAL A 20 4.61 -6.35 -3.25
C VAL A 20 3.08 -6.49 -3.36
N GLN A 21 2.30 -5.43 -3.08
CA GLN A 21 0.84 -5.49 -3.17
C GLN A 21 0.30 -5.67 -4.59
N CYS A 22 1.08 -5.27 -5.61
CA CYS A 22 0.78 -5.56 -7.01
C CYS A 22 1.02 -7.04 -7.39
N GLY A 23 1.55 -7.85 -6.48
CA GLY A 23 1.80 -9.26 -6.70
C GLY A 23 3.10 -9.55 -7.45
N CYS A 24 4.11 -8.68 -7.31
CA CYS A 24 5.44 -8.94 -7.85
C CYS A 24 5.98 -10.29 -7.36
N SER A 25 6.54 -11.09 -8.28
CA SER A 25 7.19 -12.35 -7.94
C SER A 25 8.50 -12.08 -7.21
N ILE A 26 8.55 -12.44 -5.93
CA ILE A 26 9.75 -12.25 -5.09
C ILE A 26 10.64 -13.49 -5.24
N ASN A 27 11.74 -13.35 -5.98
CA ASN A 27 12.78 -14.37 -6.03
C ASN A 27 13.91 -14.01 -5.06
N ILE A 28 13.89 -14.59 -3.87
CA ILE A 28 14.86 -14.27 -2.82
C ILE A 28 16.28 -14.69 -3.21
N GLU A 29 16.43 -15.83 -3.87
CA GLU A 29 17.74 -16.33 -4.31
C GLU A 29 18.42 -15.35 -5.26
N GLU A 30 17.66 -14.78 -6.19
CA GLU A 30 18.13 -13.75 -7.12
C GLU A 30 18.52 -12.44 -6.40
N LEU A 31 17.77 -12.05 -5.37
CA LEU A 31 18.05 -10.86 -4.58
C LEU A 31 19.38 -10.97 -3.82
N TYR A 32 19.65 -12.10 -3.16
CA TYR A 32 20.93 -12.30 -2.45
C TYR A 32 22.10 -12.62 -3.39
N SER A 33 21.83 -13.19 -4.57
CA SER A 33 22.87 -13.39 -5.59
C SER A 33 23.42 -12.08 -6.15
N THR A 34 22.68 -10.97 -6.00
CA THR A 34 23.09 -9.65 -6.46
C THR A 34 23.79 -8.88 -5.33
N PRO A 35 25.12 -8.67 -5.36
CA PRO A 35 25.88 -8.20 -4.18
C PRO A 35 25.46 -6.83 -3.65
N CYS A 36 25.14 -5.89 -4.54
CA CYS A 36 24.69 -4.54 -4.13
C CYS A 36 23.32 -4.56 -3.46
N VAL A 37 22.42 -5.46 -3.88
CA VAL A 37 21.09 -5.63 -3.27
C VAL A 37 21.23 -6.36 -1.93
N ALA A 38 22.04 -7.41 -1.85
CA ALA A 38 22.32 -8.14 -0.62
C ALA A 38 22.90 -7.23 0.48
N LYS A 39 23.87 -6.39 0.13
CA LYS A 39 24.44 -5.39 1.05
C LYS A 39 23.38 -4.42 1.56
N GLN A 40 22.44 -4.01 0.70
CA GLN A 40 21.39 -3.08 1.07
C GLN A 40 20.32 -3.73 1.96
N LEU A 41 19.95 -4.98 1.69
CA LEU A 41 19.03 -5.74 2.54
C LEU A 41 19.60 -5.95 3.95
N ALA A 42 20.91 -6.23 4.07
CA ALA A 42 21.57 -6.34 5.37
C ALA A 42 21.54 -5.04 6.19
N LYS A 43 21.49 -3.87 5.52
CA LYS A 43 21.37 -2.57 6.17
C LYS A 43 19.94 -2.29 6.65
N TYR A 44 18.92 -2.87 6.01
CA TYR A 44 17.51 -2.60 6.27
C TYR A 44 16.71 -3.89 6.52
N PRO A 45 16.77 -4.45 7.74
CA PRO A 45 16.08 -5.70 8.07
C PRO A 45 14.55 -5.58 7.99
N GLU A 46 13.98 -4.37 8.05
CA GLU A 46 12.54 -4.15 7.86
C GLU A 46 12.11 -4.58 6.45
N ILE A 47 12.89 -4.24 5.42
CA ILE A 47 12.59 -4.58 4.02
C ILE A 47 12.66 -6.09 3.85
N GLU A 48 13.71 -6.72 4.35
CA GLU A 48 13.87 -8.17 4.36
C GLU A 48 12.68 -8.87 5.01
N ARG A 49 12.24 -8.40 6.19
CA ARG A 49 11.07 -8.94 6.89
C ARG A 49 9.80 -8.82 6.06
N ILE A 50 9.57 -7.70 5.37
CA ILE A 50 8.39 -7.52 4.49
C ILE A 50 8.42 -8.53 3.34
N LEU A 51 9.57 -8.72 2.70
CA LEU A 51 9.73 -9.63 1.57
C LEU A 51 9.50 -11.10 1.99
N TRP A 52 10.06 -11.50 3.14
CA TRP A 52 9.85 -12.84 3.70
C TRP A 52 8.40 -13.07 4.12
N ASN A 53 7.78 -12.09 4.77
CA ASN A 53 6.37 -12.18 5.15
C ASN A 53 5.49 -12.34 3.91
N GLU A 54 5.71 -11.57 2.84
CA GLU A 54 4.90 -11.72 1.63
C GLU A 54 5.16 -13.05 0.89
N ARG A 55 6.38 -13.59 0.94
CA ARG A 55 6.69 -14.89 0.34
C ARG A 55 5.99 -16.05 1.06
N THR A 56 5.98 -16.02 2.39
CA THR A 56 5.47 -17.11 3.22
C THR A 56 3.97 -17.02 3.46
N ARG A 57 3.42 -15.80 3.49
CA ARG A 57 2.00 -15.56 3.74
C ARG A 57 1.17 -15.98 2.53
N ALA A 58 0.24 -16.90 2.75
CA ALA A 58 -0.79 -17.20 1.77
C ALA A 58 -1.68 -15.96 1.56
N LYS A 59 -1.90 -15.58 0.29
CA LYS A 59 -2.80 -14.47 -0.07
C LYS A 59 -4.24 -14.85 0.20
N ASN A 60 -4.99 -13.95 0.80
CA ASN A 60 -6.42 -14.18 1.02
C ASN A 60 -7.19 -14.07 -0.31
N LEU A 61 -8.42 -14.60 -0.35
CA LEU A 61 -9.24 -14.58 -1.57
C LEU A 61 -9.46 -13.15 -2.09
N LYS A 62 -9.62 -12.17 -1.19
CA LYS A 62 -9.81 -10.76 -1.54
C LYS A 62 -8.60 -10.20 -2.31
N GLU A 63 -7.38 -10.51 -1.86
CA GLU A 63 -6.13 -10.13 -2.50
C GLU A 63 -5.95 -10.85 -3.84
N LEU A 64 -6.25 -12.15 -3.91
CA LEU A 64 -6.21 -12.92 -5.15
C LEU A 64 -7.19 -12.37 -6.19
N CYS A 65 -8.43 -12.08 -5.79
CA CYS A 65 -9.43 -11.43 -6.64
C CYS A 65 -8.93 -10.07 -7.13
N ARG A 66 -8.34 -9.25 -6.24
CA ARG A 66 -7.74 -7.97 -6.63
C ARG A 66 -6.67 -8.14 -7.69
N LEU A 67 -5.73 -9.08 -7.50
CA LEU A 67 -4.67 -9.37 -8.48
C LEU A 67 -5.26 -9.80 -9.82
N ARG A 68 -6.27 -10.68 -9.79
CA ARG A 68 -6.93 -11.16 -11.00
C ARG A 68 -7.67 -10.04 -11.74
N ILE A 69 -8.44 -9.22 -11.04
CA ILE A 69 -9.13 -8.07 -11.64
C ILE A 69 -8.12 -7.10 -12.25
N ARG A 70 -7.06 -6.74 -11.51
CA ARG A 70 -6.00 -5.85 -12.02
C ARG A 70 -5.31 -6.41 -13.27
N SER A 71 -5.05 -7.72 -13.32
CA SER A 71 -4.48 -8.37 -14.50
C SER A 71 -5.37 -8.24 -15.74
N ALA A 72 -6.70 -8.29 -15.58
CA ALA A 72 -7.66 -8.16 -16.66
C ALA A 72 -7.86 -6.70 -17.12
N LEU A 73 -7.75 -5.74 -16.21
CA LEU A 73 -7.88 -4.31 -16.53
C LEU A 73 -6.64 -3.76 -17.23
N GLY A 74 -5.46 -4.30 -16.89
CA GLY A 74 -4.18 -3.97 -17.53
C GLY A 74 -3.77 -2.51 -17.34
N GLN A 75 -3.09 -1.94 -18.34
CA GLN A 75 -2.55 -0.57 -18.29
C GLN A 75 -3.61 0.53 -18.16
N ARG A 76 -4.88 0.25 -18.50
CA ARG A 76 -6.00 1.21 -18.42
C ARG A 76 -6.82 1.07 -17.14
N LEU A 77 -6.19 0.60 -16.06
CA LEU A 77 -6.80 0.35 -14.75
C LEU A 77 -7.77 1.46 -14.34
N TRP A 78 -7.28 2.70 -14.22
CA TRP A 78 -8.06 3.83 -13.72
C TRP A 78 -9.34 4.12 -14.53
N LYS A 79 -9.24 4.07 -15.86
CA LYS A 79 -10.37 4.33 -16.76
C LYS A 79 -11.40 3.20 -16.75
N LYS A 80 -10.96 1.95 -16.58
CA LYS A 80 -11.85 0.79 -16.58
C LYS A 80 -12.46 0.53 -15.20
N THR A 81 -11.74 0.79 -14.12
CA THR A 81 -12.24 0.60 -12.75
C THR A 81 -13.43 1.50 -12.45
N SER A 82 -13.46 2.74 -12.97
CA SER A 82 -14.60 3.65 -12.79
C SER A 82 -15.88 3.13 -13.45
N LEU A 83 -15.76 2.43 -14.59
CA LEU A 83 -16.85 1.85 -15.36
C LEU A 83 -17.42 0.57 -14.74
N LEU A 84 -16.71 -0.08 -13.81
CA LEU A 84 -17.21 -1.30 -13.17
C LEU A 84 -18.43 -0.97 -12.29
N PRO A 85 -19.50 -1.79 -12.32
CA PRO A 85 -20.66 -1.65 -11.44
C PRO A 85 -20.32 -2.18 -10.03
N LEU A 86 -19.28 -1.63 -9.41
CA LEU A 86 -18.79 -2.01 -8.09
C LEU A 86 -18.90 -0.84 -7.10
N PRO A 87 -19.11 -1.10 -5.80
CA PRO A 87 -19.02 -0.09 -4.75
C PRO A 87 -17.69 0.67 -4.76
N ILE A 88 -17.73 1.95 -4.39
CA ILE A 88 -16.55 2.84 -4.40
C ILE A 88 -15.37 2.26 -3.59
N ARG A 89 -15.66 1.67 -2.43
CA ARG A 89 -14.64 1.06 -1.57
C ARG A 89 -13.89 -0.09 -2.25
N ILE A 90 -14.59 -0.88 -3.08
CA ILE A 90 -13.96 -1.98 -3.83
C ILE A 90 -13.14 -1.42 -5.00
N LYS A 91 -13.62 -0.34 -5.65
CA LYS A 91 -12.86 0.37 -6.68
C LYS A 91 -11.55 0.93 -6.13
N ASP A 92 -11.59 1.59 -4.97
CA ASP A 92 -10.40 2.13 -4.31
C ASP A 92 -9.41 1.03 -3.90
N PHE A 93 -9.93 -0.08 -3.39
CA PHE A 93 -9.12 -1.26 -3.06
C PHE A 93 -8.42 -1.87 -4.28
N ILE A 94 -9.13 -2.01 -5.42
CA ILE A 94 -8.57 -2.51 -6.69
C ILE A 94 -7.51 -1.54 -7.23
N ALA A 95 -7.77 -0.24 -7.08
CA ALA A 95 -6.87 0.83 -7.49
C ALA A 95 -5.62 0.99 -6.58
N LEU A 96 -5.57 0.29 -5.44
CA LEU A 96 -4.53 0.45 -4.41
C LEU A 96 -4.44 1.89 -3.87
N LYS A 97 -5.56 2.62 -3.85
CA LYS A 97 -5.58 4.05 -3.48
C LYS A 97 -5.05 4.30 -2.08
N GLU A 98 -5.25 3.34 -1.17
CA GLU A 98 -4.75 3.35 0.22
C GLU A 98 -3.23 3.50 0.31
N LEU A 99 -2.46 3.03 -0.68
CA LEU A 99 -1.00 3.18 -0.69
C LEU A 99 -0.51 4.55 -1.20
N PHE A 100 -1.38 5.28 -1.90
CA PHE A 100 -1.10 6.62 -2.43
C PHE A 100 -1.57 7.72 -1.48
N VAL A 101 -2.24 7.38 -0.38
CA VAL A 101 -2.53 8.32 0.69
C VAL A 101 -1.22 8.61 1.42
N SER A 102 -0.52 9.63 0.95
CA SER A 102 0.60 10.25 1.63
C SER A 102 0.48 11.76 1.41
N CYS A 103 0.08 12.45 2.48
CA CYS A 103 -0.03 13.91 2.63
C CYS A 103 -1.26 14.62 2.01
N GLU A 104 -2.45 14.37 2.56
CA GLU A 104 -3.43 15.47 2.83
C GLU A 104 -3.94 15.44 4.29
N GLU A 105 -3.32 14.69 5.19
CA GLU A 105 -3.63 14.77 6.63
C GLU A 105 -2.46 15.42 7.40
N GLN A 106 -2.23 16.71 7.13
CA GLN A 106 -1.71 17.65 8.13
C GLN A 106 -2.53 18.95 8.24
N GLN A 107 -3.76 19.00 7.71
CA GLN A 107 -4.69 20.11 7.97
C GLN A 107 -6.10 19.61 8.31
N GLN A 108 -6.24 18.92 9.45
CA GLN A 108 -7.52 18.86 10.17
C GLN A 108 -7.35 18.46 11.65
N VAL A 109 -6.24 18.86 12.28
CA VAL A 109 -6.09 18.85 13.74
C VAL A 109 -5.96 20.29 14.25
N THR A 110 -6.89 21.16 13.85
CA THR A 110 -7.14 22.44 14.55
C THR A 110 -8.53 22.91 14.13
N LEU A 111 -9.36 23.36 15.09
CA LEU A 111 -10.77 23.75 14.96
C LEU A 111 -11.73 22.54 14.88
N THR A 112 -12.24 21.98 15.97
CA THR A 112 -13.09 22.66 16.95
C THR A 112 -13.13 21.85 18.26
N ARG A 113 -12.28 22.20 19.24
CA ARG A 113 -12.68 22.04 20.65
C ARG A 113 -13.69 23.15 20.91
N LEU A 114 -14.97 22.88 20.69
CA LEU A 114 -16.02 23.72 21.27
C LEU A 114 -15.95 23.53 22.80
N PRO A 115 -15.81 24.60 23.59
CA PRO A 115 -15.94 24.50 25.03
C PRO A 115 -17.36 24.02 25.34
N ARG A 116 -17.48 23.00 26.17
CA ARG A 116 -18.75 22.63 26.79
C ARG A 116 -19.22 23.83 27.61
N THR A 117 -20.07 24.66 27.04
CA THR A 117 -20.82 25.65 27.81
C THR A 117 -21.77 24.89 28.71
N ASN A 118 -21.49 25.02 29.99
CA ASN A 118 -22.28 24.53 31.09
C ASN A 118 -23.62 25.30 31.07
N ILE A 119 -24.68 24.69 30.55
CA ILE A 119 -26.03 25.25 30.67
C ILE A 119 -26.53 24.88 32.07
N GLN A 120 -26.16 25.67 33.06
CA GLN A 120 -26.98 25.88 34.23
C GLN A 120 -27.58 27.28 34.11
N ALA A 121 -28.80 27.36 33.58
CA ALA A 121 -29.71 28.45 33.90
C ALA A 121 -31.14 28.10 33.45
N ILE A 122 -32.04 28.15 34.43
CA ILE A 122 -33.46 28.49 34.32
C ILE A 122 -34.39 27.31 33.97
N GLN A 123 -35.08 26.81 35.00
CA GLN A 123 -36.53 26.67 34.97
C GLN A 123 -37.09 26.62 36.41
N SER A 124 -37.90 27.64 36.70
CA SER A 124 -39.01 27.72 37.69
C SER A 124 -38.70 27.67 39.18
#